data_AF-A0A315WH35-F1
#
_entry.id   AF-A0A315WH35-F1
#
_cell.length_a   1.000
_cell.length_b   1.000
_cell.length_c   1.000
_cell.angle_alpha   90.00
_cell.angle_beta   90.00
_cell.angle_gamma   90.00
#
_symmetry.space_group_name_H-M   'P 1'
#
loop_
_entity.id
_entity.type
_entity.pdbx_description
1 polymer ?
#
loop_
_entity_poly.entity_id
_entity_poly.type
_entity_poly.pdbx_seq_one_letter_code
_entity_poly.pdbx_strand_id
1 'polypeptide(L)' 'MRVVQVSRLFRLYGHVFYSDARNKDICIGDVGGAVVHNGKIYGVISFAHPYHGCQIPAAAMDVCEYLGWIKPITGIE' A
#
# COMPACT_ATOMS: atom_id res chain seq x y z
N MET A 1 0.10 -4.63 11.06
CA MET A 1 1.33 -4.89 10.28
C MET A 1 2.29 -3.73 10.55
N ARG A 2 3.59 -3.99 10.65
CA ARG A 2 4.63 -2.96 10.79
C ARG A 2 5.11 -2.57 9.40
N VAL A 3 5.32 -1.28 9.15
CA VAL A 3 5.97 -0.82 7.91
C VAL A 3 7.44 -1.24 7.96
N VAL A 4 7.90 -2.00 6.97
CA VAL A 4 9.27 -2.54 6.90
C VAL A 4 10.13 -1.83 5.86
N GLN A 5 9.51 -1.13 4.91
CA GLN A 5 10.18 -0.29 3.92
C GLN A 5 9.21 0.78 3.44
N VAL A 6 9.70 2.01 3.23
CA VAL A 6 8.88 3.18 2.85
C VAL A 6 9.24 3.66 1.45
N SER A 7 8.25 4.10 0.67
CA SER A 7 8.36 4.81 -0.62
C SER A 7 9.46 4.29 -1.57
N ARG A 8 9.43 2.99 -1.89
CA ARG A 8 10.27 2.41 -2.95
C ARG A 8 9.61 2.65 -4.30
N LEU A 9 10.36 3.20 -5.26
CA LEU A 9 9.90 3.24 -6.65
C LEU A 9 9.97 1.84 -7.26
N PHE A 10 8.81 1.25 -7.54
CA PHE A 10 8.66 0.01 -8.27
C PHE A 10 8.15 0.29 -9.68
N ARG A 11 8.90 -0.11 -10.70
CA ARG A 11 8.74 0.38 -12.09
C ARG A 11 7.32 0.24 -12.67
N LEU A 12 6.57 -0.78 -12.26
CA LEU A 12 5.20 -1.03 -12.73
C LEU A 12 4.09 -0.50 -11.81
N TYR A 13 4.41 -0.17 -10.55
CA TYR A 13 3.42 0.15 -9.52
C TYR A 13 3.64 1.54 -8.88
N GLY A 14 4.71 2.25 -9.26
CA GLY A 14 5.02 3.57 -8.72
C GLY A 14 5.65 3.52 -7.33
N HIS A 15 5.39 4.54 -6.51
CA HIS A 15 5.89 4.60 -5.13
C HIS A 15 5.06 3.68 -4.25
N VAL A 16 5.72 2.69 -3.63
CA VAL A 16 5.08 1.72 -2.74
C VAL A 16 5.82 1.61 -1.42
N PHE A 17 5.10 1.37 -0.34
CA PHE A 17 5.67 0.92 0.93
C PHE A 17 5.28 -0.53 1.21
N TYR A 18 6.08 -1.17 2.04
CA TYR A 18 5.92 -2.58 2.41
C TYR A 18 5.58 -2.69 3.88
N SER A 19 4.66 -3.59 4.21
CA SER A 19 4.29 -3.89 5.59
C SER A 19 4.22 -5.39 5.84
N ASP A 20 4.55 -5.80 7.06
CA ASP A 20 4.63 -7.21 7.44
C ASP A 20 4.06 -7.44 8.85
N ALA A 21 3.43 -8.58 9.06
CA ALA A 21 3.23 -9.18 10.37
C ALA A 21 3.16 -10.70 10.25
N ARG A 22 3.59 -11.40 11.31
CA ARG A 22 3.55 -12.85 11.37
C ARG A 22 2.14 -13.38 11.05
N ASN A 23 2.05 -14.31 10.09
CA ASN A 23 0.82 -14.96 9.65
C ASN A 23 -0.26 -13.98 9.15
N LYS A 24 0.13 -12.83 8.59
CA LYS A 24 -0.76 -11.83 8.00
C LYS A 24 -0.19 -11.40 6.66
N ASP A 25 -1.02 -11.36 5.64
CA ASP A 25 -0.67 -10.85 4.31
C ASP A 25 -1.93 -10.39 3.58
N ILE A 26 -1.73 -9.78 2.42
CA ILE A 26 -2.75 -9.44 1.44
C ILE A 26 -2.97 -10.61 0.46
N CYS A 27 -4.19 -10.72 -0.07
CA CYS A 27 -4.55 -11.75 -1.03
C CYS A 27 -5.13 -11.14 -2.32
N ILE A 28 -5.39 -12.00 -3.31
CA ILE A 28 -6.16 -11.65 -4.50
C ILE A 28 -7.55 -11.21 -4.05
N GLY A 29 -7.97 -10.03 -4.51
CA GLY A 29 -9.24 -9.39 -4.12
C GLY A 29 -9.08 -8.20 -3.18
N ASP A 30 -7.97 -8.10 -2.46
CA ASP A 30 -7.68 -6.93 -1.59
C ASP A 30 -7.16 -5.72 -2.39
N VAL A 31 -6.81 -5.91 -3.67
CA VAL A 31 -6.28 -4.86 -4.55
C VAL A 31 -7.28 -3.70 -4.65
N GLY A 32 -6.81 -2.48 -4.43
CA GLY A 32 -7.62 -1.27 -4.33
C GLY A 32 -8.13 -0.97 -2.91
N GLY A 33 -7.97 -1.90 -1.97
CA GLY A 33 -8.31 -1.71 -0.56
C GLY A 33 -7.40 -0.69 0.14
N ALA A 34 -7.94 -0.03 1.16
CA ALA A 34 -7.24 1.02 1.90
C ALA A 34 -6.38 0.46 3.05
N VAL A 35 -5.14 0.93 3.15
CA VAL A 35 -4.30 0.80 4.35
C VAL A 35 -4.57 1.99 5.25
N VAL A 36 -5.22 1.73 6.39
CA VAL A 36 -5.70 2.76 7.31
C VAL A 36 -4.92 2.74 8.62
N HIS A 37 -4.53 3.91 9.11
CA HIS A 37 -3.99 4.11 10.45
C HIS A 37 -4.53 5.42 11.03
N ASN A 38 -4.99 5.39 12.29
CA ASN A 38 -5.55 6.56 12.99
C ASN A 38 -6.60 7.33 12.16
N GLY A 39 -7.51 6.61 11.51
CA GLY A 39 -8.60 7.19 10.71
C GLY A 39 -8.16 7.83 9.38
N LYS A 40 -6.91 7.66 8.97
CA LYS A 40 -6.38 8.19 7.70
C LYS A 40 -5.91 7.06 6.78
N ILE A 41 -6.05 7.29 5.48
CA ILE A 41 -5.55 6.37 4.45
C ILE A 41 -4.10 6.73 4.15
N TYR A 42 -3.21 5.76 4.34
CA TYR A 42 -1.78 5.89 4.05
C TYR A 42 -1.36 5.12 2.80
N GLY A 43 -2.14 4.11 2.41
CA GLY A 43 -1.85 3.35 1.21
C GLY A 43 -3.04 2.74 0.52
N VAL A 44 -2.83 2.38 -0.74
CA VAL A 44 -3.79 1.60 -1.55
C VAL A 44 -3.11 0.28 -1.94
N ILE A 45 -3.70 -0.85 -1.54
CA ILE A 45 -3.15 -2.18 -1.80
C ILE A 45 -3.00 -2.38 -3.31
N SER A 46 -1.78 -2.65 -3.77
CA SER A 46 -1.45 -2.59 -5.21
C SER A 46 -1.22 -3.96 -5.84
N PHE A 47 -0.49 -4.85 -5.16
CA PHE A 47 -0.23 -6.20 -5.66
C PHE A 47 0.09 -7.15 -4.52
N ALA A 48 -0.39 -8.38 -4.65
CA ALA A 48 -0.01 -9.52 -3.84
C ALA A 48 0.84 -10.48 -4.67
N HIS A 49 1.73 -11.25 -4.04
CA HIS A 49 2.48 -12.26 -4.78
C HIS A 49 1.62 -13.52 -4.97
N PRO A 50 1.46 -14.01 -6.22
CA PRO A 50 0.48 -15.05 -6.54
C PRO A 50 0.73 -16.41 -5.87
N TYR A 51 1.98 -16.69 -5.48
CA TYR A 51 2.39 -18.01 -4.93
C TYR A 51 2.94 -17.95 -3.50
N HIS A 52 3.10 -16.76 -2.92
CA HIS A 52 3.83 -16.56 -1.65
C HIS A 52 3.03 -15.72 -0.65
N GLY A 53 1.73 -15.97 -0.57
CA GLY A 53 0.91 -15.40 0.51
C GLY A 53 1.50 -15.77 1.87
N CYS A 54 1.60 -14.79 2.77
CA CYS A 54 2.17 -14.88 4.11
C CYS A 54 3.68 -15.12 4.20
N GLN A 55 4.42 -14.99 3.09
CA GLN A 55 5.88 -15.17 3.07
C GLN A 55 6.64 -13.92 2.64
N ILE A 56 5.95 -12.93 2.07
CA ILE A 56 6.55 -11.66 1.68
C ILE A 56 5.77 -10.48 2.29
N PRO A 57 6.42 -9.33 2.48
CA PRO A 57 5.71 -8.13 2.91
C PRO A 57 4.64 -7.69 1.91
N ALA A 58 3.48 -7.30 2.43
CA ALA A 58 2.38 -6.72 1.68
C ALA A 58 2.77 -5.34 1.12
N ALA A 59 2.48 -5.09 -0.16
CA ALA A 59 2.80 -3.85 -0.84
C ALA A 59 1.57 -2.96 -1.07
N ALA A 60 1.69 -1.69 -0.71
CA ALA A 60 0.68 -0.67 -0.96
C ALA A 60 1.31 0.58 -1.58
N MET A 61 0.59 1.21 -2.51
CA MET A 61 0.94 2.53 -3.04
C MET A 61 1.03 3.53 -1.90
N ASP A 62 2.08 4.33 -1.87
CA ASP A 62 2.29 5.35 -0.85
C ASP A 62 1.45 6.59 -1.16
N VAL A 63 0.29 6.72 -0.50
CA VAL A 63 -0.65 7.82 -0.77
C VAL A 63 0.00 9.19 -0.57
N CYS A 64 0.98 9.31 0.34
CA CYS A 64 1.66 10.58 0.61
C CYS A 64 2.38 11.13 -0.63
N GLU A 65 2.98 10.26 -1.45
CA GLU A 65 3.67 10.64 -2.69
C GLU A 65 2.72 11.13 -3.78
N TYR A 66 1.44 10.78 -3.68
CA TYR A 66 0.41 11.12 -4.67
C TYR A 66 -0.54 12.23 -4.21
N LEU A 67 -0.36 12.80 -3.01
CA LEU A 67 -1.24 13.86 -2.50
C LEU A 67 -1.29 15.08 -3.43
N GLY A 68 -0.20 15.41 -4.12
CA GLY A 68 -0.18 16.50 -5.11
C GLY A 68 -1.15 16.29 -6.28
N TRP A 69 -1.43 15.03 -6.64
CA TRP A 69 -2.41 14.66 -7.66
C TRP A 69 -3.81 14.44 -7.08
N ILE A 70 -3.91 13.81 -5.90
CA ILE A 70 -5.20 13.47 -5.28
C ILE A 70 -5.95 14.73 -4.84
N LYS A 71 -5.29 15.66 -4.14
CA LYS A 71 -5.95 16.82 -3.53
C LYS A 71 -6.69 17.71 -4.55
N PRO A 72 -6.09 18.10 -5.70
CA PRO A 72 -6.81 18.92 -6.68
C PRO A 72 -8.04 18.24 -7.32
N ILE A 73 -8.04 16.90 -7.43
CA ILE A 73 -9.14 16.15 -8.06
C ILE A 73 -10.30 15.96 -7.09
N THR A 74 -10.00 15.71 -5.82
CA THR A 74 -10.98 15.30 -4.82
C THR A 74 -11.43 16.44 -3.91
N GLY A 75 -10.67 17.54 -3.84
CA GLY A 75 -10.98 18.70 -3.00
C GLY A 75 -10.75 18.48 -1.50
N ILE A 76 -10.10 17.39 -1.10
CA ILE A 76 -9.71 17.14 0.30
C ILE A 76 -8.42 17.90 0.66
N GLU A 77 -8.42 18.53 1.83
CA GLU A 77 -7.31 19.33 2.37
C GLU A 77 -6.38 18.54 3.31
#